data_AF-A0A9X3HYB2-F1
#
_entry.id   AF-A0A9X3HYB2-F1
#
_cell.length_a   1.000
_cell.length_b   1.000
_cell.length_c   1.000
_cell.angle_alpha   90.00
_cell.angle_beta   90.00
_cell.angle_gamma   90.00
#
_symmetry.space_group_name_H-M   'P 1'
#
loop_
_entity.id
_entity.type
_entity.pdbx_description
1 polymer ?
#
loop_
_entity_poly.entity_id
_entity_poly.type
_entity_poly.pdbx_seq_one_letter_code
_entity_poly.pdbx_strand_id
1 'polypeptide(L)'
;MIDFEVLRSYMDNDEDIIAAVFMAFMEEHENGAETVQHLYQTQNWGELFITAHSLKGILASFGETKAVDKLEAIEGTTRNNQSPNVEDINFVIEEMQVIKNQINEYLASVS
;
A
#
# COMPACT_ATOMS: atom_id res chain seq x y z
N MET A 1 3.98 7.66 0.22
CA MET A 1 4.84 7.82 1.42
C MET A 1 3.98 7.90 2.67
N ILE A 2 4.45 7.34 3.79
CA ILE A 2 3.75 7.39 5.08
C ILE A 2 3.76 8.81 5.66
N ASP A 3 2.61 9.28 6.14
CA ASP A 3 2.51 10.47 6.97
C ASP A 3 2.58 10.06 8.44
N PHE A 4 3.78 10.16 9.01
CA PHE A 4 4.03 9.76 10.39
C PHE A 4 3.37 10.68 11.42
N GLU A 5 3.04 11.93 11.08
CA GLU A 5 2.32 12.83 11.98
C GLU A 5 0.87 12.37 12.11
N VAL A 6 0.21 12.10 10.99
CA VAL A 6 -1.15 11.57 10.95
C VAL A 6 -1.23 10.20 11.59
N LEU A 7 -0.33 9.28 11.22
CA LEU A 7 -0.30 7.93 11.78
C LEU A 7 -0.13 7.94 13.31
N ARG A 8 0.82 8.71 13.84
CA ARG A 8 1.01 8.84 15.29
C ARG A 8 -0.22 9.43 15.96
N SER A 9 -0.85 10.42 15.35
CA SER A 9 -2.09 10.99 15.88
C SER A 9 -3.22 9.96 15.94
N TYR A 10 -3.33 9.04 14.98
CA TYR A 10 -4.35 7.98 15.00
C TYR A 10 -4.06 6.89 16.03
N MET A 11 -2.79 6.68 16.37
CA MET A 11 -2.36 5.67 17.34
C MET A 11 -2.04 6.27 18.71
N ASP A 12 -2.53 7.47 19.02
CA ASP A 12 -2.29 8.19 20.29
C ASP A 12 -0.79 8.31 20.68
N ASN A 13 0.11 8.36 19.68
CA ASN A 13 1.57 8.31 19.82
C ASN A 13 2.11 7.04 20.50
N ASP A 14 1.35 5.95 20.47
CA ASP A 14 1.77 4.65 20.98
C ASP A 14 2.65 3.94 19.94
N GLU A 15 3.96 4.00 20.16
CA GLU A 15 4.97 3.44 19.26
C GLU A 15 4.89 1.89 19.21
N ASP A 16 4.40 1.22 20.26
CA ASP A 16 4.21 -0.24 20.26
C ASP A 16 3.06 -0.64 19.33
N ILE A 17 1.96 0.13 19.35
CA ILE A 17 0.83 -0.07 18.43
C ILE A 17 1.26 0.21 16.98
N ILE A 18 2.00 1.29 16.74
CA ILE A 18 2.50 1.63 15.39
C ILE A 18 3.40 0.50 14.86
N ALA A 19 4.34 0.02 15.68
CA ALA A 19 5.19 -1.10 15.31
C ALA A 19 4.38 -2.37 15.01
N ALA A 20 3.38 -2.70 15.83
CA ALA A 20 2.51 -3.86 15.60
C ALA A 20 1.74 -3.78 14.28
N VAL A 21 1.19 -2.60 13.95
CA VAL A 21 0.49 -2.35 12.69
C VAL A 21 1.44 -2.48 11.49
N PHE A 22 2.65 -1.94 11.59
CA PHE A 22 3.65 -2.08 10.54
C PHE A 22 4.15 -3.51 10.35
N MET A 23 4.33 -4.27 11.43
CA MET A 23 4.67 -5.69 11.34
C MET A 23 3.57 -6.49 10.62
N ALA A 24 2.29 -6.22 10.95
CA ALA A 24 1.16 -6.85 10.28
C ALA A 24 1.11 -6.48 8.78
N PHE A 25 1.35 -5.21 8.43
CA PHE A 25 1.45 -4.79 7.03
C PHE A 25 2.58 -5.52 6.29
N MET A 26 3.75 -5.64 6.91
CA MET A 26 4.88 -6.35 6.30
C MET A 26 4.57 -7.83 6.11
N GLU A 27 3.94 -8.49 7.08
CA GLU A 27 3.55 -9.91 6.96
C GLU A 27 2.60 -10.14 5.76
N GLU A 28 1.62 -9.26 5.56
CA GLU A 28 0.60 -9.43 4.51
C GLU A 28 1.03 -8.87 3.14
N HIS A 29 1.83 -7.80 3.12
CA HIS A 29 2.05 -6.97 1.94
C HIS A 29 3.53 -6.70 1.61
N GLU A 30 4.48 -7.42 2.23
CA GLU A 30 5.91 -7.25 1.92
C GLU A 30 6.22 -7.39 0.41
N ASN A 31 5.51 -8.27 -0.28
CA ASN A 31 5.64 -8.52 -1.72
C ASN A 31 4.56 -7.82 -2.56
N GLY A 32 3.91 -6.78 -2.01
CA GLY A 32 2.77 -6.13 -2.65
C GLY A 32 3.11 -5.53 -4.02
N ALA A 33 4.34 -5.02 -4.19
CA ALA A 33 4.81 -4.49 -5.48
C ALA A 33 4.92 -5.59 -6.54
N GLU A 34 5.52 -6.73 -6.19
CA GLU A 34 5.67 -7.90 -7.05
C GLU A 34 4.29 -8.50 -7.40
N THR A 35 3.38 -8.58 -6.42
CA THR A 35 2.00 -9.05 -6.62
C THR A 35 1.27 -8.14 -7.60
N VAL A 36 1.27 -6.81 -7.40
CA VAL A 36 0.62 -5.87 -8.32
C VAL A 36 1.18 -5.99 -9.73
N GLN A 37 2.51 -6.07 -9.87
CA GLN A 37 3.16 -6.25 -11.17
C GLN A 37 2.74 -7.56 -11.84
N HIS A 38 2.74 -8.67 -11.11
CA HIS A 38 2.37 -9.99 -11.63
C HIS A 38 0.91 -10.03 -12.10
N LEU A 39 -0.01 -9.50 -11.28
CA LEU A 39 -1.44 -9.46 -11.61
C LEU A 39 -1.71 -8.59 -12.84
N TYR A 40 -0.97 -7.48 -12.98
CA TYR A 40 -1.06 -6.64 -14.16
C TYR A 40 -0.54 -7.34 -15.43
N GLN A 41 0.63 -7.97 -15.37
CA GLN A 41 1.24 -8.68 -16.51
C GLN A 41 0.41 -9.89 -16.96
N THR A 42 -0.25 -10.57 -16.03
CA THR A 42 -1.13 -11.72 -16.30
C THR A 42 -2.57 -11.33 -16.63
N GLN A 43 -2.88 -10.03 -16.64
CA GLN A 43 -4.22 -9.48 -16.89
C GLN A 43 -5.29 -10.01 -15.93
N ASN A 44 -4.90 -10.34 -14.69
CA ASN A 44 -5.80 -10.83 -13.67
C ASN A 44 -6.50 -9.65 -12.96
N TRP A 45 -7.42 -8.99 -13.66
CA TRP A 45 -8.07 -7.77 -13.19
C TRP A 45 -8.95 -8.00 -11.97
N GLY A 46 -9.58 -9.17 -11.85
CA GLY A 46 -10.40 -9.51 -10.68
C GLY A 46 -9.58 -9.53 -9.39
N GLU A 47 -8.40 -10.15 -9.43
CA GLU A 47 -7.51 -10.19 -8.27
C GLU A 47 -6.80 -8.86 -8.04
N LEU A 48 -6.48 -8.13 -9.12
CA LEU A 48 -5.90 -6.79 -9.01
C LEU A 48 -6.88 -5.80 -8.36
N PHE A 49 -8.18 -5.93 -8.61
CA PHE A 49 -9.23 -5.17 -7.92
C PHE A 49 -9.19 -5.41 -6.40
N ILE A 50 -9.14 -6.67 -5.98
CA ILE A 50 -9.11 -7.04 -4.55
C ILE A 50 -7.83 -6.53 -3.89
N THR A 51 -6.69 -6.75 -4.55
CA THR A 51 -5.37 -6.29 -4.09
C THR A 51 -5.37 -4.77 -3.93
N ALA A 52 -5.86 -4.04 -4.95
CA ALA A 52 -5.91 -2.58 -4.90
C ALA A 52 -6.81 -2.08 -3.77
N HIS A 53 -7.95 -2.72 -3.54
CA HIS A 53 -8.87 -2.37 -2.45
C HIS A 53 -8.22 -2.56 -1.07
N SER A 54 -7.54 -3.69 -0.85
CA SER A 54 -6.86 -3.98 0.43
C SER A 54 -5.74 -2.97 0.71
N LEU A 55 -4.83 -2.80 -0.26
CA LEU A 55 -3.71 -1.85 -0.15
C LEU A 55 -4.21 -0.42 0.09
N LYS A 56 -5.29 0.00 -0.58
CA LYS A 56 -5.87 1.33 -0.39
C LYS A 56 -6.33 1.54 1.05
N GLY A 57 -7.02 0.56 1.62
CA GLY A 57 -7.55 0.64 2.98
C GLY A 57 -6.45 0.82 4.02
N ILE A 58 -5.40 -0.01 3.94
CA ILE A 58 -4.30 0.06 4.91
C ILE A 58 -3.43 1.30 4.71
N LEU A 59 -3.11 1.69 3.47
CA LEU A 59 -2.29 2.87 3.21
C LEU A 59 -2.99 4.17 3.59
N ALA A 60 -4.32 4.24 3.45
CA ALA A 60 -5.10 5.37 3.96
C ALA A 60 -4.97 5.51 5.48
N SER A 61 -4.89 4.39 6.22
CA SER A 61 -4.66 4.42 7.67
C SER A 61 -3.27 4.94 8.06
N PHE A 62 -2.30 4.88 7.14
CA PHE A 62 -0.95 5.45 7.30
C PHE A 62 -0.86 6.93 6.90
N GLY A 63 -2.00 7.55 6.60
CA GLY A 63 -2.06 8.92 6.11
C GLY A 63 -1.50 9.11 4.70
N GLU A 64 -1.23 8.01 3.98
CA GLU A 64 -0.79 8.12 2.60
C GLU A 64 -1.98 8.46 1.69
N THR A 65 -1.79 9.44 0.83
CA THR A 65 -2.81 9.97 -0.09
C THR A 65 -2.49 9.64 -1.54
N LYS A 66 -1.22 9.71 -1.96
CA LYS A 66 -0.87 9.57 -3.37
C LYS A 66 -1.06 8.15 -3.89
N ALA A 67 -0.52 7.16 -3.17
CA ALA A 67 -0.73 5.76 -3.52
C ALA A 67 -2.22 5.38 -3.44
N VAL A 68 -2.94 5.92 -2.45
CA VAL A 68 -4.40 5.72 -2.27
C VAL A 68 -5.19 6.21 -3.48
N ASP A 69 -4.91 7.41 -3.98
CA ASP A 69 -5.57 7.95 -5.18
C ASP A 69 -5.35 7.05 -6.40
N LYS A 70 -4.14 6.51 -6.57
CA LYS A 70 -3.82 5.61 -7.70
C LYS A 70 -4.47 4.24 -7.55
N LEU A 71 -4.47 3.70 -6.34
CA LEU A 71 -5.14 2.44 -6.03
C LEU A 71 -6.66 2.55 -6.24
N GLU A 72 -7.27 3.70 -5.93
CA GLU A 72 -8.68 3.97 -6.24
C GLU A 72 -8.97 3.97 -7.75
N ALA A 73 -8.09 4.59 -8.55
CA ALA A 73 -8.22 4.58 -10.02
C ALA A 73 -8.06 3.16 -10.61
N ILE A 74 -7.08 2.39 -10.11
CA ILE A 74 -6.87 0.99 -10.49
C ILE A 74 -8.10 0.15 -10.11
N GLU A 75 -8.59 0.28 -8.87
CA GLU A 75 -9.77 -0.41 -8.38
C GLU A 75 -10.99 -0.09 -9.25
N GLY A 76 -11.24 1.18 -9.56
CA GLY A 76 -12.37 1.61 -10.38
C GLY A 76 -12.36 1.01 -11.78
N THR A 77 -11.17 0.91 -12.40
CA THR A 77 -11.02 0.35 -13.76
C THR A 77 -11.14 -1.17 -13.76
N THR A 78 -10.44 -1.82 -12.83
CA THR A 78 -10.41 -3.29 -12.72
C THR A 78 -11.74 -3.88 -12.26
N ARG A 79 -12.57 -3.13 -11.51
CA ARG A 79 -13.95 -3.52 -11.17
C ARG A 79 -14.79 -3.89 -12.39
N ASN A 80 -14.53 -3.25 -13.53
CA ASN A 80 -15.22 -3.52 -14.79
C ASN A 80 -14.46 -4.51 -15.69
N ASN A 81 -13.48 -5.23 -15.13
CA ASN A 81 -12.58 -6.13 -15.85
C ASN A 81 -11.82 -5.44 -17.00
N GLN A 82 -11.48 -4.16 -16.82
CA GLN A 82 -10.72 -3.36 -17.78
C GLN A 82 -9.28 -3.20 -17.32
N SER A 83 -8.37 -3.08 -18.29
CA SER A 83 -6.97 -2.79 -18.01
C SER A 83 -6.84 -1.40 -17.37
N PRO A 84 -6.20 -1.28 -16.19
CA PRO A 84 -5.88 0.01 -15.60
C PRO A 84 -4.78 0.74 -16.39
N ASN A 85 -4.59 2.02 -16.09
CA ASN A 85 -3.48 2.79 -16.66
C ASN A 85 -2.14 2.27 -16.12
N VAL A 86 -1.20 1.98 -17.02
CA VAL A 86 0.15 1.50 -16.68
C VAL A 86 0.93 2.49 -15.82
N GLU A 87 0.71 3.80 -15.99
CA GLU A 87 1.36 4.82 -15.18
C GLU A 87 0.93 4.75 -13.71
N ASP A 88 -0.36 4.47 -13.45
CA ASP A 88 -0.86 4.29 -12.08
C ASP A 88 -0.30 3.01 -11.46
N ILE A 89 -0.16 1.94 -12.25
CA ILE A 89 0.45 0.67 -11.81
C ILE A 89 1.93 0.87 -11.44
N ASN A 90 2.71 1.51 -12.31
CA ASN A 90 4.13 1.76 -12.06
C ASN A 90 4.31 2.65 -10.83
N PHE A 91 3.46 3.68 -10.67
CA PHE A 91 3.49 4.55 -9.51
C PHE A 91 3.23 3.76 -8.20
N VAL A 92 2.21 2.90 -8.17
CA VAL A 92 1.93 2.07 -6.99
C VAL A 92 3.10 1.13 -6.68
N ILE A 93 3.71 0.51 -7.68
CA ILE A 93 4.88 -0.37 -7.50
C ILE A 93 6.04 0.40 -6.85
N GLU A 94 6.34 1.60 -7.35
CA GLU A 94 7.40 2.45 -6.81
C GLU A 94 7.09 2.89 -5.38
N GLU A 95 5.87 3.38 -5.11
CA GLU A 95 5.48 3.82 -3.77
C GLU A 95 5.47 2.68 -2.75
N MET A 96 5.08 1.47 -3.14
CA MET A 96 5.13 0.31 -2.26
C MET A 96 6.56 0.01 -1.77
N GLN A 97 7.56 0.18 -2.63
CA GLN A 97 8.97 0.03 -2.24
C GLN A 97 9.42 1.14 -1.29
N VAL A 98 8.98 2.38 -1.54
CA VAL A 98 9.27 3.52 -0.64
C VAL A 98 8.66 3.27 0.74
N ILE A 99 7.38 2.89 0.79
CA ILE A 99 6.65 2.61 2.04
C ILE A 99 7.32 1.46 2.81
N LYS A 100 7.68 0.37 2.12
CA LYS A 100 8.43 -0.75 2.71
C LYS A 100 9.73 -0.28 3.36
N ASN A 101 10.49 0.58 2.69
CA ASN A 101 11.74 1.12 3.25
C ASN A 101 11.48 1.99 4.48
N GLN A 102 10.48 2.89 4.43
CA GLN A 102 10.11 3.72 5.58
C GLN A 102 9.70 2.89 6.80
N ILE A 103 8.95 1.81 6.59
CA ILE A 103 8.55 0.88 7.66
C ILE A 103 9.78 0.19 8.27
N ASN A 104 10.67 -0.35 7.43
CA ASN A 104 11.87 -1.02 7.91
C ASN A 104 12.80 -0.06 8.69
N GLU A 105 12.96 1.18 8.20
CA GLU A 105 13.72 2.22 8.91
C GLU A 105 13.11 2.56 10.26
N TYR A 106 11.77 2.71 10.32
CA TYR A 106 11.07 2.97 11.56
C TYR A 106 11.23 1.81 12.55
N LEU A 107 10.95 0.57 12.14
CA LEU A 107 11.08 -0.62 13.00
C LEU A 107 12.50 -0.80 13.54
N ALA A 108 13.52 -0.51 12.73
CA ALA A 108 14.92 -0.54 13.14
C ALA A 108 15.28 0.57 14.15
N SER A 109 14.55 1.70 14.15
CA SER A 109 14.80 2.82 15.06
C SER A 109 14.15 2.65 16.45
N VAL A 110 13.12 1.82 16.55
CA VAL A 110 12.40 1.50 17.80
C VAL A 110 12.84 0.16 18.42
N SER A 111 13.73 -0.57 17.74
CA SER A 111 14.37 -1.81 18.22
C SER A 111 15.54 -1.53 19.16
#